data_AF-A0A7K1KAN2-F1
#
_entry.id   AF-A0A7K1KAN2-F1
#
_cell.length_a   1.000
_cell.length_b   1.000
_cell.length_c   1.000
_cell.angle_alpha   90.00
_cell.angle_beta   90.00
_cell.angle_gamma   90.00
#
_symmetry.space_group_name_H-M   'P 1'
#
loop_
_entity.id
_entity.type
_entity.pdbx_description
1 polymer ?
#
loop_
_entity_poly.entity_id
_entity_poly.type
_entity_poly.pdbx_seq_one_letter_code
_entity_poly.pdbx_strand_id
1 'polypeptide(L)'
;MTATGELDTKFHALIQDQIRSEFTASQQYIAIAVYFDGADLPQLAKHFYAQAVEERNHAMMLVQYLLDRDVDAEIPGVDAVCNRFDAPRDALALALSQERTVTEQISRLASVAREEGDYLGEQFMQWFLKEQIEEVASMATLVRIADRAGTNLFHIEDFVARELTGGAGVDTAAPKAAGGNL
;
A
#
# COMPACT_ATOMS: atom_id res chain seq x y z
N MET A 1 -12.81 -27.85 22.09
CA MET A 1 -11.55 -27.14 22.29
C MET A 1 -10.81 -27.18 20.97
N THR A 2 -11.08 -26.20 20.11
CA THR A 2 -10.29 -25.97 18.90
C THR A 2 -9.00 -25.30 19.36
N ALA A 3 -7.86 -25.91 19.02
CA ALA A 3 -6.56 -25.37 19.32
C ALA A 3 -6.45 -23.99 18.66
N THR A 4 -6.21 -22.94 19.45
CA THR A 4 -5.70 -21.66 18.96
C THR A 4 -4.37 -21.96 18.26
N GLY A 5 -4.39 -21.96 16.93
CA GLY A 5 -3.29 -22.40 16.09
C GLY A 5 -2.08 -21.49 16.25
N GLU A 6 -0.91 -22.09 16.50
CA GLU A 6 0.35 -21.46 16.09
C GLU A 6 0.24 -21.16 14.59
N LEU A 7 0.75 -19.99 14.16
CA LEU A 7 0.90 -19.69 12.74
C LEU A 7 1.71 -20.82 12.10
N ASP A 8 1.08 -21.62 11.26
CA ASP A 8 1.57 -22.95 10.84
C ASP A 8 2.91 -22.89 10.10
N THR A 9 3.28 -21.73 9.53
CA THR A 9 4.56 -21.52 8.83
C THR A 9 5.14 -20.12 9.07
N LYS A 10 6.43 -19.93 8.77
CA LYS A 10 7.06 -18.61 8.77
C LYS A 10 6.41 -17.69 7.74
N PHE A 11 6.00 -18.23 6.58
CA PHE A 11 5.28 -17.47 5.57
C PHE A 11 3.94 -16.95 6.09
N HIS A 12 3.14 -17.78 6.78
CA HIS A 12 1.85 -17.34 7.34
C HIS A 12 2.02 -16.25 8.40
N ALA A 13 3.04 -16.39 9.27
CA ALA A 13 3.36 -15.35 10.24
C ALA A 13 3.74 -14.02 9.56
N LEU A 14 4.53 -14.06 8.48
CA LEU A 14 4.88 -12.87 7.73
C LEU A 14 3.70 -12.25 6.98
N ILE A 15 2.74 -13.06 6.50
CA ILE A 15 1.51 -12.52 5.90
C ILE A 15 0.69 -11.78 6.97
N GLN A 16 0.58 -12.34 8.18
CA GLN A 16 -0.10 -11.68 9.29
C GLN A 16 0.55 -10.34 9.67
N ASP A 17 1.89 -10.27 9.66
CA ASP A 17 2.63 -9.01 9.85
C ASP A 17 2.40 -8.04 8.68
N GLN A 18 2.33 -8.55 7.45
CA GLN A 18 2.09 -7.72 6.27
C GLN A 18 0.69 -7.10 6.28
N ILE A 19 -0.34 -7.82 6.74
CA ILE A 19 -1.69 -7.26 6.93
C ILE A 19 -1.65 -6.01 7.83
N ARG A 20 -0.86 -6.03 8.91
CA ARG A 20 -0.64 -4.85 9.77
C ARG A 20 0.09 -3.74 9.02
N SER A 21 1.13 -4.09 8.26
CA SER A 21 1.90 -3.15 7.45
C SER A 21 1.00 -2.40 6.47
N GLU A 22 0.17 -3.11 5.69
CA GLU A 22 -0.74 -2.49 4.71
C GLU A 22 -1.84 -1.64 5.37
N PHE A 23 -2.41 -2.07 6.49
CA PHE A 23 -3.35 -1.22 7.23
C PHE A 23 -2.68 0.05 7.77
N THR A 24 -1.42 -0.05 8.19
CA THR A 24 -0.64 1.11 8.63
C THR A 24 -0.28 2.03 7.47
N ALA A 25 0.07 1.47 6.31
CA ALA A 25 0.32 2.20 5.07
C ALA A 25 -0.93 2.96 4.61
N SER A 26 -2.09 2.29 4.58
CA SER A 26 -3.40 2.89 4.32
C SER A 26 -3.68 4.06 5.25
N GLN A 27 -3.49 3.87 6.56
CA GLN A 27 -3.70 4.94 7.54
C GLN A 27 -2.71 6.11 7.38
N GLN A 28 -1.46 5.82 7.01
CA GLN A 28 -0.47 6.86 6.71
C GLN A 28 -0.85 7.65 5.46
N TYR A 29 -1.43 7.01 4.44
CA TYR A 29 -1.98 7.71 3.29
C TYR A 29 -3.19 8.57 3.61
N ILE A 30 -4.07 8.14 4.52
CA ILE A 30 -5.13 9.02 5.05
C ILE A 30 -4.50 10.26 5.71
N ALA A 31 -3.47 10.10 6.54
CA ALA A 31 -2.81 11.22 7.20
C ALA A 31 -2.13 12.18 6.20
N ILE A 32 -1.52 11.65 5.15
CA ILE A 32 -0.93 12.44 4.05
C ILE A 32 -2.02 13.18 3.26
N ALA A 33 -3.12 12.50 2.93
CA ALA A 33 -4.26 13.08 2.22
C ALA A 33 -4.88 14.24 3.01
N VAL A 34 -5.14 14.04 4.31
CA VAL A 34 -5.67 15.08 5.20
C VAL A 34 -4.71 16.26 5.34
N TYR A 35 -3.40 16.00 5.35
CA TYR A 35 -2.41 17.08 5.33
C TYR A 35 -2.49 17.91 4.04
N PHE A 36 -2.59 17.28 2.87
CA PHE A 36 -2.75 17.99 1.60
C PHE A 36 -4.08 18.76 1.52
N ASP A 37 -5.16 18.17 2.03
CA ASP A 37 -6.49 18.78 2.11
C ASP A 37 -6.45 20.05 2.98
N GLY A 38 -5.84 19.95 4.17
CA GLY A 38 -5.62 21.10 5.06
C GLY A 38 -4.65 22.17 4.53
N ALA A 39 -3.93 21.89 3.43
CA ALA A 39 -3.04 22.81 2.75
C ALA A 39 -3.61 23.35 1.42
N ASP A 40 -4.91 23.12 1.15
CA ASP A 40 -5.60 23.53 -0.08
C ASP A 40 -4.96 22.93 -1.36
N LEU A 41 -4.51 21.67 -1.31
CA LEU A 41 -3.96 20.91 -2.44
C LEU A 41 -4.92 19.77 -2.85
N PRO A 42 -6.07 20.09 -3.46
CA PRO A 42 -7.17 19.16 -3.66
C PRO A 42 -6.85 17.98 -4.58
N GLN A 43 -5.97 18.14 -5.59
CA GLN A 43 -5.63 17.06 -6.51
C GLN A 43 -4.75 16.02 -5.83
N LEU A 44 -3.72 16.47 -5.10
CA LEU A 44 -2.92 15.60 -4.24
C LEU A 44 -3.78 14.93 -3.16
N ALA A 45 -4.61 15.69 -2.44
CA ALA A 45 -5.49 15.13 -1.42
C ALA A 45 -6.38 14.01 -1.99
N LYS A 46 -7.07 14.29 -3.11
CA LYS A 46 -7.91 13.30 -3.80
C LYS A 46 -7.13 12.06 -4.20
N HIS A 47 -5.93 12.21 -4.76
CA HIS A 47 -5.07 11.10 -5.15
C HIS A 47 -4.69 10.24 -3.94
N PHE A 48 -4.26 10.85 -2.84
CA PHE A 48 -3.82 10.11 -1.65
C PHE A 48 -5.00 9.49 -0.86
N TYR A 49 -6.20 10.06 -0.91
CA TYR A 49 -7.39 9.36 -0.41
C TYR A 49 -7.69 8.09 -1.22
N ALA A 50 -7.51 8.11 -2.54
CA ALA A 50 -7.67 6.93 -3.37
C ALA A 50 -6.59 5.87 -3.07
N GLN A 51 -5.32 6.29 -2.96
CA GLN A 51 -4.20 5.40 -2.60
C GLN A 51 -4.40 4.76 -1.22
N ALA A 52 -4.92 5.50 -0.23
CA ALA A 52 -5.27 4.93 1.06
C ALA A 52 -6.29 3.79 0.95
N VAL A 53 -7.25 3.90 0.02
CA VAL A 53 -8.26 2.87 -0.22
C VAL A 53 -7.65 1.67 -0.95
N GLU A 54 -6.74 1.89 -1.89
CA GLU A 54 -5.99 0.83 -2.58
C GLU A 54 -5.16 0.01 -1.59
N GLU A 55 -4.42 0.64 -0.68
CA GLU A 55 -3.67 -0.10 0.36
C GLU A 55 -4.57 -0.86 1.33
N ARG A 56 -5.73 -0.30 1.64
CA ARG A 56 -6.74 -1.05 2.39
C ARG A 56 -7.16 -2.29 1.62
N ASN A 57 -7.37 -2.19 0.30
CA ASN A 57 -7.71 -3.33 -0.53
C ASN A 57 -6.57 -4.36 -0.54
N HIS A 58 -5.31 -3.94 -0.56
CA HIS A 58 -4.14 -4.84 -0.42
C HIS A 58 -4.18 -5.62 0.88
N ALA A 59 -4.39 -4.96 2.02
CA ALA A 59 -4.58 -5.62 3.30
C ALA A 59 -5.71 -6.67 3.25
N MET A 60 -6.83 -6.32 2.62
CA MET A 60 -7.98 -7.23 2.50
C MET A 60 -7.74 -8.38 1.51
N MET A 61 -6.87 -8.23 0.50
CA MET A 61 -6.43 -9.33 -0.37
C MET A 61 -5.58 -10.34 0.39
N LEU A 62 -4.67 -9.87 1.26
CA LEU A 62 -3.88 -10.73 2.14
C LEU A 62 -4.77 -11.50 3.14
N VAL A 63 -5.77 -10.82 3.72
CA VAL A 63 -6.79 -11.47 4.57
C VAL A 63 -7.54 -12.55 3.80
N GLN A 64 -8.02 -12.24 2.59
CA GLN A 64 -8.74 -13.21 1.76
C GLN A 64 -7.89 -14.44 1.44
N TYR A 65 -6.60 -14.24 1.18
CA TYR A 65 -5.67 -15.33 0.91
C TYR A 65 -5.52 -16.30 2.09
N LEU A 66 -5.40 -15.80 3.32
CA LEU A 66 -5.39 -16.66 4.51
C LEU A 66 -6.71 -17.43 4.67
N LEU A 67 -7.85 -16.75 4.49
CA LEU A 67 -9.18 -17.37 4.57
C LEU A 67 -9.37 -18.46 3.51
N ASP A 68 -8.92 -18.23 2.26
CA ASP A 68 -9.01 -19.21 1.18
C ASP A 68 -8.13 -20.45 1.42
N ARG A 69 -7.16 -20.35 2.35
CA ARG A 69 -6.29 -21.44 2.79
C ARG A 69 -6.68 -22.07 4.12
N ASP A 70 -7.82 -21.69 4.69
CA ASP A 70 -8.29 -22.15 6.01
C ASP A 70 -7.26 -21.85 7.12
N VAL A 71 -6.57 -20.71 7.00
CA VAL A 71 -5.63 -20.19 8.00
C VAL A 71 -6.29 -19.03 8.74
N ASP A 72 -6.18 -19.03 10.07
CA ASP A 72 -6.71 -17.97 10.91
C ASP A 72 -6.05 -16.62 10.55
N ALA A 73 -6.88 -15.60 10.32
CA ALA A 73 -6.45 -14.23 10.07
C ALA A 73 -6.96 -13.32 11.18
N GLU A 74 -6.03 -12.59 11.81
CA GLU A 74 -6.36 -11.58 12.81
C GLU A 74 -6.32 -10.18 12.17
N ILE A 75 -7.33 -9.35 12.49
CA ILE A 75 -7.32 -7.94 12.11
C ILE A 75 -6.55 -7.16 13.19
N PRO A 76 -5.39 -6.58 12.87
CA PRO A 76 -4.55 -5.94 13.86
C PRO A 76 -5.05 -4.53 14.20
N GLY A 77 -4.51 -3.97 15.28
CA GLY A 77 -4.49 -2.51 15.43
C GLY A 77 -3.55 -1.87 14.39
N VAL A 78 -3.61 -0.55 14.30
CA VAL A 78 -2.76 0.24 13.41
C VAL A 78 -1.74 1.04 14.22
N ASP A 79 -0.50 1.11 13.72
CA ASP A 79 0.56 1.87 14.38
C ASP A 79 0.35 3.39 14.22
N ALA A 80 1.10 4.19 15.00
CA ALA A 80 1.02 5.64 14.91
C ALA A 80 1.57 6.16 13.57
N VAL A 81 0.84 7.07 12.93
CA VAL A 81 1.20 7.66 11.63
C VAL A 81 1.65 9.12 11.75
N CYS A 82 2.50 9.56 10.82
CA CYS A 82 2.97 10.93 10.74
C CYS A 82 1.88 11.86 10.16
N ASN A 83 1.58 12.94 10.89
CA ASN A 83 0.54 13.91 10.52
C ASN A 83 1.09 15.33 10.23
N ARG A 84 2.38 15.56 10.47
CA ARG A 84 2.99 16.90 10.37
C ARG A 84 4.15 16.84 9.39
N PHE A 85 4.12 17.75 8.43
CA PHE A 85 5.12 17.87 7.38
C PHE A 85 5.46 19.34 7.20
N ASP A 86 6.74 19.64 6.96
CA ASP A 86 7.20 21.02 6.78
C ASP A 86 6.85 21.54 5.37
N ALA A 87 6.88 20.65 4.37
CA ALA A 87 6.47 20.95 3.00
C ALA A 87 5.72 19.77 2.34
N PRO A 88 4.89 20.02 1.30
CA PRO A 88 4.24 18.97 0.52
C PRO A 88 5.19 17.90 -0.01
N ARG A 89 6.40 18.31 -0.39
CA ARG A 89 7.46 17.42 -0.85
C ARG A 89 7.88 16.41 0.22
N ASP A 90 7.86 16.76 1.51
CA ASP A 90 8.28 15.85 2.58
C ASP A 90 7.25 14.74 2.81
N ALA A 91 5.96 15.06 2.66
CA ALA A 91 4.90 14.05 2.67
C ALA A 91 5.04 13.06 1.49
N LEU A 92 5.35 13.56 0.29
CA LEU A 92 5.63 12.71 -0.87
C LEU A 92 6.90 11.87 -0.70
N ALA A 93 7.93 12.42 -0.06
CA ALA A 93 9.15 11.68 0.25
C ALA A 93 8.90 10.55 1.27
N LEU A 94 8.02 10.79 2.27
CA LEU A 94 7.57 9.75 3.19
C LEU A 94 6.82 8.64 2.45
N ALA A 95 5.86 9.01 1.59
CA ALA A 95 5.13 8.05 0.75
C ALA A 95 6.08 7.17 -0.08
N LEU A 96 7.03 7.78 -0.79
CA LEU A 96 8.03 7.02 -1.55
C LEU A 96 8.89 6.10 -0.67
N SER A 97 9.25 6.55 0.54
CA SER A 97 10.01 5.71 1.48
C SER A 97 9.18 4.54 2.00
N GLN A 98 7.90 4.76 2.25
CA GLN A 98 6.95 3.72 2.65
C GLN A 98 6.85 2.66 1.54
N GLU A 99 6.60 3.07 0.30
CA GLU A 99 6.46 2.12 -0.82
C GLU A 99 7.71 1.25 -1.05
N ARG A 100 8.90 1.83 -0.85
CA ARG A 100 10.14 1.05 -0.89
C ARG A 100 10.22 0.02 0.23
N THR A 101 9.75 0.38 1.42
CA THR A 101 9.71 -0.52 2.57
C THR A 101 8.72 -1.66 2.32
N VAL A 102 7.52 -1.36 1.82
CA VAL A 102 6.51 -2.37 1.44
C VAL A 102 7.07 -3.29 0.36
N THR A 103 7.73 -2.74 -0.66
CA THR A 103 8.42 -3.52 -1.71
C THR A 103 9.42 -4.53 -1.14
N GLU A 104 10.24 -4.12 -0.15
CA GLU A 104 11.18 -5.02 0.52
C GLU A 104 10.46 -6.12 1.32
N GLN A 105 9.35 -5.79 1.98
CA GLN A 105 8.54 -6.76 2.73
C GLN A 105 7.87 -7.79 1.79
N ILE A 106 7.26 -7.34 0.69
CA ILE A 106 6.66 -8.21 -0.33
C ILE A 106 7.72 -9.11 -0.98
N SER A 107 8.91 -8.56 -1.28
CA SER A 107 10.03 -9.37 -1.80
C SER A 107 10.47 -10.45 -0.82
N ARG A 108 10.50 -10.13 0.47
CA ARG A 108 10.83 -11.08 1.53
C ARG A 108 9.75 -12.16 1.65
N LEU A 109 8.47 -11.83 1.55
CA LEU A 109 7.37 -12.79 1.53
C LEU A 109 7.53 -13.79 0.38
N ALA A 110 7.79 -13.31 -0.84
CA ALA A 110 8.04 -14.18 -1.99
C ALA A 110 9.26 -15.09 -1.80
N SER A 111 10.35 -14.57 -1.22
CA SER A 111 11.55 -15.37 -0.89
C SER A 111 11.24 -16.46 0.13
N VAL A 112 10.54 -16.14 1.21
CA VAL A 112 10.22 -17.10 2.27
C VAL A 112 9.24 -18.17 1.77
N ALA A 113 8.24 -17.80 0.97
CA ALA A 113 7.36 -18.77 0.34
C ALA A 113 8.17 -19.78 -0.49
N ARG A 114 9.12 -19.29 -1.30
CA ARG A 114 10.01 -20.15 -2.08
C ARG A 114 10.92 -21.03 -1.20
N GLU A 115 11.50 -20.46 -0.14
CA GLU A 115 12.36 -21.19 0.81
C GLU A 115 11.62 -22.34 1.51
N GLU A 116 10.35 -22.14 1.85
CA GLU A 116 9.50 -23.15 2.49
C GLU A 116 8.82 -24.11 1.49
N GLY A 117 9.01 -23.89 0.18
CA GLY A 117 8.32 -24.67 -0.85
C GLY A 117 6.82 -24.38 -0.96
N ASP A 118 6.36 -23.25 -0.43
CA ASP A 118 4.98 -22.78 -0.53
C ASP A 118 4.75 -22.08 -1.88
N TYR A 119 4.60 -22.90 -2.93
CA TYR A 119 4.37 -22.39 -4.28
C TYR A 119 3.06 -21.61 -4.44
N LEU A 120 2.06 -21.86 -3.58
CA LEU A 120 0.81 -21.10 -3.59
C LEU A 120 1.03 -19.68 -3.05
N GLY A 121 1.78 -19.55 -1.96
CA GLY A 121 2.22 -18.26 -1.42
C GLY A 121 3.10 -17.51 -2.41
N GLU A 122 4.05 -18.20 -3.02
CA GLU A 122 4.95 -17.60 -4.00
C GLU A 122 4.19 -17.07 -5.23
N GLN A 123 3.26 -17.85 -5.78
CA GLN A 123 2.43 -17.42 -6.91
C GLN A 123 1.53 -16.23 -6.53
N PHE A 124 0.93 -16.26 -5.34
CA PHE A 124 0.06 -15.19 -4.86
C PHE A 124 0.81 -13.86 -4.73
N MET A 125 2.06 -13.88 -4.25
CA MET A 125 2.91 -12.70 -4.12
C MET A 125 3.34 -12.08 -5.46
N GLN A 126 3.18 -12.77 -6.59
CA GLN A 126 3.60 -12.23 -7.90
C GLN A 126 2.80 -10.98 -8.30
N TRP A 127 1.52 -10.90 -7.95
CA TRP A 127 0.72 -9.71 -8.25
C TRP A 127 1.23 -8.50 -7.46
N PHE A 128 1.44 -8.64 -6.15
CA PHE A 128 1.99 -7.58 -5.30
C PHE A 128 3.38 -7.13 -5.77
N LEU A 129 4.26 -8.06 -6.16
CA LEU A 129 5.57 -7.69 -6.72
C LEU A 129 5.46 -6.81 -7.97
N LYS A 130 4.47 -7.06 -8.83
CA LYS A 130 4.19 -6.22 -9.99
C LYS A 130 3.62 -4.87 -9.55
N GLU A 131 2.65 -4.87 -8.64
CA GLU A 131 1.98 -3.67 -8.16
C GLU A 131 2.97 -2.67 -7.54
N GLN A 132 3.86 -3.14 -6.66
CA GLN A 132 4.87 -2.27 -6.04
C GLN A 132 5.81 -1.59 -7.04
N ILE A 133 6.02 -2.17 -8.24
CA ILE A 133 6.79 -1.49 -9.31
C ILE A 133 6.06 -0.23 -9.77
N GLU A 134 4.74 -0.32 -9.94
CA GLU A 134 3.89 0.78 -10.39
C GLU A 134 3.75 1.83 -9.28
N GLU A 135 3.55 1.42 -8.03
CA GLU A 135 3.42 2.33 -6.87
C GLU A 135 4.70 3.12 -6.59
N VAL A 136 5.86 2.44 -6.53
CA VAL A 136 7.15 3.11 -6.36
C VAL A 136 7.43 4.05 -7.53
N ALA A 137 7.09 3.67 -8.76
CA ALA A 137 7.27 4.53 -9.93
C ALA A 137 6.38 5.79 -9.88
N SER A 138 5.13 5.64 -9.42
CA SER A 138 4.17 6.72 -9.22
C SER A 138 4.67 7.70 -8.16
N MET A 139 5.01 7.21 -6.95
CA MET A 139 5.51 8.04 -5.84
C MET A 139 6.82 8.72 -6.21
N ALA A 140 7.73 8.03 -6.89
CA ALA A 140 8.98 8.62 -7.35
C ALA A 140 8.75 9.73 -8.39
N THR A 141 7.70 9.60 -9.22
CA THR A 141 7.31 10.64 -10.18
C THR A 141 6.79 11.86 -9.44
N LEU A 142 5.88 11.70 -8.48
CA LEU A 142 5.36 12.80 -7.68
C LEU A 142 6.47 13.58 -6.97
N VAL A 143 7.44 12.89 -6.35
CA VAL A 143 8.60 13.55 -5.71
C VAL A 143 9.42 14.37 -6.73
N ARG A 144 9.75 13.79 -7.90
CA ARG A 144 10.51 14.51 -8.94
C ARG A 144 9.76 15.71 -9.49
N ILE A 145 8.43 15.65 -9.59
CA ILE A 145 7.60 16.77 -10.03
C ILE A 145 7.54 17.84 -8.94
N ALA A 146 7.40 17.46 -7.67
CA ALA A 146 7.44 18.41 -6.55
C ALA A 146 8.77 19.17 -6.49
N ASP A 147 9.89 18.45 -6.62
CA ASP A 147 11.22 19.06 -6.65
C ASP A 147 11.36 20.06 -7.83
N ARG A 148 10.76 19.75 -9.00
CA ARG A 148 10.77 20.63 -10.18
C ARG A 148 9.82 21.83 -10.03
N ALA A 149 8.67 21.64 -9.39
CA ALA A 149 7.69 22.69 -9.12
C ALA A 149 8.23 23.73 -8.12
N GLY A 150 9.14 23.32 -7.24
CA GLY A 150 9.71 24.17 -6.20
C GLY A 150 8.61 24.66 -5.27
N THR A 151 8.51 25.98 -5.07
CA THR A 151 7.49 26.59 -4.21
C THR A 151 6.16 26.85 -4.93
N ASN A 152 6.10 26.69 -6.26
CA ASN A 152 4.86 26.90 -7.00
C ASN A 152 4.04 25.61 -7.05
N LEU A 153 3.25 25.39 -6.00
CA LEU A 153 2.46 24.15 -5.82
C LEU A 153 1.36 23.97 -6.88
N PHE A 154 0.94 25.03 -7.58
CA PHE A 154 0.00 24.89 -8.69
C PHE A 154 0.54 23.98 -9.80
N HIS A 155 1.85 23.96 -10.04
CA HIS A 155 2.43 23.11 -11.08
C HIS A 155 2.30 21.60 -10.78
N ILE A 156 2.38 21.20 -9.50
CA ILE A 156 2.18 19.79 -9.13
C ILE A 156 0.69 19.43 -9.15
N GLU A 157 -0.18 20.33 -8.69
CA GLU A 157 -1.64 20.14 -8.80
C GLU A 157 -2.08 19.99 -10.26
N ASP A 158 -1.59 20.85 -11.17
CA ASP A 158 -1.84 20.77 -12.61
C ASP A 158 -1.31 19.47 -13.23
N PHE A 159 -0.18 18.97 -12.74
CA PHE A 159 0.37 17.69 -13.18
C PHE A 159 -0.53 16.52 -12.73
N VAL A 160 -0.91 16.46 -11.45
CA VAL A 160 -1.77 15.40 -10.91
C VAL A 160 -3.12 15.40 -11.63
N ALA A 161 -3.72 16.57 -11.82
CA ALA A 161 -5.00 16.72 -12.51
C ALA A 161 -4.98 16.30 -13.99
N ARG A 162 -3.82 16.34 -14.64
CA ARG A 162 -3.70 16.01 -16.07
C ARG A 162 -3.24 14.58 -16.31
N GLU A 163 -2.27 14.12 -15.52
CA GLU A 163 -1.54 12.87 -15.80
C GLU A 163 -2.00 11.71 -14.91
N LEU A 164 -2.58 11.98 -13.72
CA LEU A 164 -2.97 10.95 -12.75
C LEU A 164 -4.49 10.76 -12.63
N THR A 165 -5.28 11.39 -13.50
CA THR A 165 -6.75 11.26 -13.51
C THR A 165 -7.29 10.07 -14.30
N GLY A 166 -6.42 9.17 -14.78
CA GLY A 166 -6.84 7.90 -15.37
C GLY A 166 -7.12 6.90 -14.26
N GLY A 167 -8.38 6.52 -14.04
CA GLY A 167 -8.69 5.39 -13.17
C GLY A 167 -7.96 4.16 -13.70
N ALA A 168 -7.20 3.49 -12.84
CA ALA A 168 -6.65 2.18 -13.15
C ALA A 168 -7.81 1.32 -13.64
N GLY A 169 -7.75 0.86 -14.89
CA GLY A 169 -8.74 -0.09 -15.40
C GLY A 169 -8.75 -1.29 -14.46
N VAL A 170 -9.91 -1.95 -14.31
CA VAL A 170 -10.04 -3.12 -13.43
C VAL A 170 -8.91 -4.11 -13.77
N ASP A 171 -7.94 -4.27 -12.87
CA ASP A 171 -6.89 -5.27 -13.05
C ASP A 171 -7.52 -6.64 -12.81
N THR A 172 -7.85 -7.33 -13.91
CA THR A 172 -8.45 -8.67 -13.85
C THR A 172 -7.51 -9.72 -13.27
N ALA A 173 -6.22 -9.41 -13.13
CA ALA A 173 -5.24 -10.28 -12.50
C ALA A 173 -5.12 -10.05 -10.98
N ALA A 174 -5.76 -9.00 -10.44
CA ALA A 174 -5.72 -8.70 -9.01
C ALA A 174 -6.39 -9.82 -8.18
N PRO A 175 -5.80 -10.22 -7.05
CA PRO A 175 -6.45 -11.12 -6.12
C PRO A 175 -7.75 -10.53 -5.60
N LYS A 176 -8.66 -11.41 -5.18
CA LYS A 176 -9.92 -10.99 -4.54
C LYS A 176 -9.62 -10.40 -3.17
N ALA A 177 -10.12 -9.18 -2.90
CA ALA A 177 -10.14 -8.63 -1.54
C ALA A 177 -11.34 -9.15 -0.74
N ALA A 178 -11.12 -9.48 0.53
CA ALA A 178 -12.22 -9.80 1.44
C ALA A 178 -13.10 -8.57 1.65
N GLY A 179 -14.40 -8.71 1.37
CA GLY A 179 -15.35 -7.58 1.35
C GLY A 179 -15.40 -6.80 0.03
N GLY A 180 -14.55 -7.14 -0.94
CA GLY A 180 -14.48 -6.46 -2.25
C GLY A 180 -13.63 -5.20 -2.25
N ASN A 181 -13.29 -4.72 -3.45
CA ASN A 181 -12.58 -3.47 -3.66
C ASN A 181 -13.57 -2.29 -3.56
N LEU A 182 -13.09 -1.17 -3.05
CA LEU A 182 -13.82 0.10 -2.93
C LEU A 182 -13.45 1.07 -4.06
#